data_AF-A0A067D7Z9-F1
#
_entry.id   AF-A0A067D7Z9-F1
#
_cell.length_a   1.000
_cell.length_b   1.000
_cell.length_c   1.000
_cell.angle_alpha   90.00
_cell.angle_beta   90.00
_cell.angle_gamma   90.00
#
_symmetry.space_group_name_H-M   'P 1'
#
loop_
_entity.id
_entity.type
_entity.pdbx_description
1 polymer ?
#
loop_
_entity_poly.entity_id
_entity_poly.type
_entity_poly.pdbx_seq_one_letter_code
_entity_poly.pdbx_strand_id
1 'polypeptide(L)'
;LMATWMLEVSSKSAEAQLGVDLARIYRDSALYDDNQQNLFNIHGSLSAAVIFSGLINCTLVLPYVQTELTVVYWERFAGMYSPLAYALGQIIAEVPYIFFQTGIFIMVTYPMVEYYGSVYKIFCYFYMMLCSLLYYNYLGMLLMLLTPNYMVAAILSSAYHTMLNLFSGFFILEPTRKLRYFGETKTVAAFLKHCFGFDHDHLAITAIVLAIYPIAFASLFASFIGRLNFQRR
;
A
#
# COMPACT_ATOMS: atom_id res chain seq x y z
N LEU A 1 3.26 2.78 6.77
CA LEU A 1 2.83 3.99 6.03
C LEU A 1 1.31 4.01 5.89
N MET A 2 0.68 3.12 5.12
CA MET A 2 -0.79 3.04 5.01
C MET A 2 -1.48 2.86 6.37
N ALA A 3 -0.98 1.92 7.18
CA ALA A 3 -1.53 1.61 8.48
C ALA A 3 -1.53 2.82 9.44
N THR A 4 -0.37 3.47 9.46
CA THR A 4 -0.04 4.65 10.26
C THR A 4 -0.93 5.85 9.91
N TRP A 5 -1.12 6.09 8.62
CA TRP A 5 -1.87 7.23 8.10
C TRP A 5 -3.38 7.09 8.35
N MET A 6 -3.93 5.87 8.22
CA MET A 6 -5.34 5.62 8.54
C MET A 6 -5.63 5.72 10.05
N LEU A 7 -4.69 5.30 10.90
CA LEU A 7 -4.77 5.52 12.35
C LEU A 7 -4.81 7.02 12.67
N GLU A 8 -4.00 7.83 11.99
CA GLU A 8 -3.99 9.27 12.17
C GLU A 8 -5.31 9.93 11.71
N VAL A 9 -5.80 9.58 10.51
CA VAL A 9 -7.08 10.10 9.97
C VAL A 9 -8.29 9.68 10.82
N SER A 10 -8.25 8.47 11.40
CA SER A 10 -9.28 7.98 12.32
C SER A 10 -9.20 8.70 13.68
N SER A 11 -8.00 8.89 14.24
CA SER A 11 -7.80 9.59 15.52
C SER A 11 -8.27 11.05 15.49
N LYS A 12 -7.99 11.80 14.41
CA LYS A 12 -8.48 13.18 14.21
C LYS A 12 -9.99 13.24 14.02
N SER A 13 -10.61 12.16 13.53
CA SER A 13 -12.07 12.05 13.43
C SER A 13 -12.74 11.96 14.80
N ALA A 14 -12.05 11.39 15.79
CA ALA A 14 -12.49 11.36 17.18
C ALA A 14 -12.24 12.72 17.89
N GLU A 15 -11.17 13.44 17.53
CA GLU A 15 -10.83 14.74 18.13
C GLU A 15 -11.69 15.92 17.62
N ALA A 16 -12.25 15.83 16.41
CA ALA A 16 -13.03 16.92 15.81
C ALA A 16 -14.42 17.17 16.43
N GLN A 17 -14.88 16.33 17.36
CA GLN A 17 -16.24 16.44 17.93
C GLN A 17 -16.34 17.22 19.24
N LEU A 18 -15.31 17.28 20.10
CA LEU A 18 -15.47 17.90 21.42
C LEU A 18 -14.26 18.76 21.78
N GLY A 19 -14.43 20.08 21.66
CA GLY A 19 -13.47 21.09 22.14
C GLY A 19 -13.40 21.18 23.68
N VAL A 20 -13.32 20.03 24.35
CA VAL A 20 -13.19 19.86 25.81
C VAL A 20 -12.33 18.61 26.06
N ASP A 21 -11.45 18.65 27.06
CA ASP A 21 -10.47 17.61 27.41
C ASP A 21 -11.13 16.32 27.98
N LEU A 22 -11.86 15.59 27.12
CA LEU A 22 -12.55 14.32 27.43
C LEU A 22 -11.61 13.12 27.44
N ALA A 23 -10.36 13.30 26.99
CA ALA A 23 -9.36 12.23 26.89
C ALA A 23 -9.07 11.56 28.24
N ARG A 24 -9.27 12.25 29.37
CA ARG A 24 -9.04 11.71 30.72
C ARG A 24 -10.24 10.94 31.28
N ILE A 25 -11.46 11.39 31.02
CA ILE A 25 -12.71 10.74 31.49
C ILE A 25 -13.03 9.52 30.62
N TYR A 26 -12.74 9.60 29.32
CA TYR A 26 -12.97 8.50 28.38
C TYR A 26 -11.98 7.34 28.61
N ARG A 27 -10.72 7.64 28.98
CA ARG A 27 -9.63 6.67 29.22
C ARG A 27 -9.87 5.68 30.37
N ASP A 28 -10.65 6.06 31.38
CA ASP A 28 -10.93 5.20 32.54
C ASP A 28 -12.23 4.38 32.38
N SER A 29 -12.93 4.51 31.24
CA SER A 29 -14.21 3.84 30.99
C SER A 29 -14.05 2.52 30.21
N ALA A 30 -14.87 1.51 30.53
CA ALA A 30 -14.88 0.22 29.81
C ALA A 30 -15.28 0.35 28.33
N LEU A 31 -15.90 1.48 27.94
CA LEU A 31 -16.22 1.80 26.55
C LEU A 31 -14.97 2.11 25.70
N TYR A 32 -13.87 2.56 26.33
CA TYR A 32 -12.62 2.89 25.63
C TYR A 32 -11.90 1.64 25.12
N ASP A 33 -11.81 0.60 25.94
CA ASP A 33 -11.13 -0.64 25.56
C ASP A 33 -11.87 -1.36 24.42
N ASP A 34 -13.21 -1.39 24.44
CA ASP A 34 -14.03 -1.97 23.37
C ASP A 34 -13.91 -1.16 22.06
N ASN A 35 -13.95 0.17 22.13
CA ASN A 35 -13.78 1.02 20.95
C ASN A 35 -12.37 0.95 20.37
N GLN A 36 -11.32 0.84 21.20
CA GLN A 36 -9.93 0.63 20.75
C GLN A 36 -9.80 -0.70 20.00
N GLN A 37 -10.42 -1.76 20.52
CA GLN A 37 -10.43 -3.07 19.87
C GLN A 37 -11.19 -3.04 18.54
N ASN A 38 -12.34 -2.38 18.49
CA ASN A 38 -13.12 -2.20 17.26
C ASN A 38 -12.34 -1.39 16.20
N LEU A 39 -11.69 -0.31 16.58
CA LEU A 39 -10.83 0.49 15.69
C LEU A 39 -9.63 -0.32 15.16
N PHE A 40 -9.00 -1.13 16.02
CA PHE A 40 -7.91 -2.02 15.60
C PHE A 40 -8.40 -3.11 14.65
N ASN A 41 -9.56 -3.72 14.91
CA ASN A 41 -10.16 -4.73 14.07
C ASN A 41 -10.55 -4.19 12.69
N ILE A 42 -11.16 -3.00 12.63
CA ILE A 42 -11.48 -2.29 11.39
C ILE A 42 -10.21 -1.98 10.60
N HIS A 43 -9.16 -1.52 11.30
CA HIS A 43 -7.91 -1.17 10.65
C HIS A 43 -7.16 -2.40 10.11
N GLY A 44 -7.17 -3.50 10.86
CA GLY A 44 -6.58 -4.76 10.45
C GLY A 44 -7.30 -5.41 9.27
N SER A 45 -8.63 -5.37 9.26
CA SER A 45 -9.41 -5.91 8.15
C SER A 45 -9.21 -5.11 6.86
N LEU A 46 -9.17 -3.77 6.94
CA LEU A 46 -8.83 -2.91 5.81
C LEU A 46 -7.43 -3.18 5.26
N SER A 47 -6.43 -3.26 6.15
CA SER A 47 -5.05 -3.53 5.75
C SER A 47 -4.92 -4.90 5.08
N ALA A 48 -5.59 -5.92 5.62
CA ALA A 48 -5.64 -7.27 5.03
C ALA A 48 -6.32 -7.27 3.65
N ALA A 49 -7.43 -6.54 3.47
CA ALA A 49 -8.14 -6.44 2.20
C ALA A 49 -7.28 -5.75 1.11
N VAL A 50 -6.55 -4.70 1.47
CA VAL A 50 -5.62 -3.99 0.57
C VAL A 50 -4.48 -4.91 0.15
N ILE A 51 -3.84 -5.59 1.10
CA ILE A 51 -2.74 -6.52 0.83
C ILE A 51 -3.22 -7.66 -0.06
N PHE A 52 -4.39 -8.24 0.24
CA PHE A 52 -4.98 -9.31 -0.56
C PHE A 52 -5.27 -8.85 -1.99
N SER A 53 -5.92 -7.70 -2.17
CA SER A 53 -6.17 -7.13 -3.49
C SER A 53 -4.87 -6.87 -4.26
N GLY A 54 -3.84 -6.33 -3.59
CA GLY A 54 -2.52 -6.11 -4.20
C GLY A 54 -1.84 -7.41 -4.66
N LEU A 55 -1.86 -8.46 -3.84
CA LEU A 55 -1.29 -9.77 -4.18
C LEU A 55 -1.96 -10.42 -5.40
N ILE A 56 -3.28 -10.30 -5.50
CA ILE A 56 -4.02 -10.82 -6.65
C ILE A 56 -3.64 -10.06 -7.92
N ASN A 57 -3.54 -8.73 -7.87
CA ASN A 57 -3.11 -7.94 -9.04
C ASN A 57 -1.70 -8.33 -9.52
N CYS A 58 -0.73 -8.48 -8.61
CA CYS A 58 0.61 -8.96 -8.97
C CYS A 58 0.57 -10.32 -9.67
N THR A 59 -0.26 -11.24 -9.17
CA THR A 59 -0.35 -12.59 -9.70
C THR A 59 -0.94 -12.63 -11.11
N LEU A 60 -1.86 -11.72 -11.42
CA LEU A 60 -2.49 -11.61 -12.73
C LEU A 60 -1.58 -10.95 -13.78
N VAL A 61 -0.75 -10.00 -13.37
CA VAL A 61 0.16 -9.29 -14.28
C VAL A 61 1.35 -10.16 -14.73
N LEU A 62 1.83 -11.08 -13.89
CA LEU A 62 2.94 -11.99 -14.21
C LEU A 62 2.78 -12.76 -15.55
N PRO A 63 1.68 -13.51 -15.78
CA PRO A 63 1.50 -14.25 -17.04
C PRO A 63 1.25 -13.32 -18.24
N TYR A 64 0.62 -12.16 -18.04
CA TYR A 64 0.40 -11.16 -19.08
C TYR A 64 1.73 -10.61 -19.61
N VAL A 65 2.61 -10.19 -18.69
CA VAL A 65 3.95 -9.69 -19.03
C VAL A 65 4.78 -10.80 -19.69
N GLN A 66 4.64 -12.07 -19.27
CA GLN A 66 5.41 -13.17 -19.87
C GLN A 66 5.11 -13.36 -21.36
N THR A 67 3.83 -13.32 -21.75
CA THR A 67 3.43 -13.49 -23.14
C THR A 67 3.93 -12.34 -24.00
N GLU A 68 3.87 -11.11 -23.48
CA GLU A 68 4.32 -9.94 -24.22
C GLU A 68 5.84 -9.86 -24.31
N LEU A 69 6.59 -10.18 -23.24
CA LEU A 69 8.05 -10.25 -23.27
C LEU A 69 8.54 -11.20 -24.36
N THR A 70 7.85 -12.32 -24.56
CA THR A 70 8.18 -13.27 -25.63
C THR A 70 8.09 -12.62 -27.00
N VAL A 71 7.02 -11.88 -27.28
CA VAL A 71 6.83 -11.14 -28.55
C VAL A 71 7.89 -10.05 -28.71
N VAL A 72 8.16 -9.28 -27.65
CA VAL A 72 9.18 -8.21 -27.65
C VAL A 72 10.56 -8.78 -27.97
N TYR A 73 10.88 -10.01 -27.53
CA TYR A 73 12.13 -10.65 -27.93
C TYR A 73 12.20 -10.84 -29.44
N TRP A 74 11.16 -11.41 -30.06
CA TRP A 74 11.12 -11.62 -31.50
C TRP A 74 11.18 -10.31 -32.29
N GLU A 75 10.44 -9.28 -31.87
CA GLU A 75 10.44 -7.97 -32.55
C GLU A 75 11.75 -7.19 -32.38
N ARG A 76 12.45 -7.38 -31.26
CA ARG A 76 13.80 -6.82 -31.04
C ARG A 76 14.84 -7.49 -31.91
N PHE A 77 14.75 -8.80 -32.13
CA PHE A 77 15.62 -9.51 -33.09
C PHE A 77 15.39 -9.03 -34.54
N ALA A 78 14.15 -8.68 -34.87
CA ALA A 78 13.80 -8.09 -36.18
C ALA A 78 14.16 -6.59 -36.30
N GLY A 79 14.54 -5.93 -35.20
CA GLY A 79 14.94 -4.51 -35.19
C GLY A 79 13.79 -3.52 -35.39
N MET A 80 12.54 -3.91 -35.13
CA MET A 80 11.35 -3.12 -35.50
C MET A 80 10.98 -2.03 -34.47
N TYR A 81 11.09 -2.30 -33.16
CA TYR A 81 10.69 -1.38 -32.08
C TYR A 81 11.74 -1.20 -30.98
N SER A 82 11.72 -0.03 -30.33
CA SER A 82 12.54 0.26 -29.16
C SER A 82 11.94 -0.37 -27.89
N PRO A 83 12.73 -1.07 -27.05
CA PRO A 83 12.26 -1.66 -25.79
C PRO A 83 11.65 -0.65 -24.81
N LEU A 84 12.13 0.60 -24.84
CA LEU A 84 11.62 1.67 -23.98
C LEU A 84 10.21 2.10 -24.38
N ALA A 85 9.90 2.12 -25.68
CA ALA A 85 8.58 2.48 -26.16
C ALA A 85 7.53 1.44 -25.72
N TYR A 86 7.91 0.16 -25.74
CA TYR A 86 7.08 -0.92 -25.21
C TYR A 86 6.83 -0.79 -23.70
N ALA A 87 7.89 -0.61 -22.88
CA ALA A 87 7.71 -0.46 -21.44
C ALA A 87 6.82 0.73 -21.08
N LEU A 88 6.99 1.88 -21.76
CA LEU A 88 6.14 3.04 -21.54
C LEU A 88 4.70 2.79 -21.96
N GLY A 89 4.47 2.14 -23.10
CA GLY A 89 3.12 1.77 -23.57
C GLY A 89 2.39 0.88 -22.58
N GLN A 90 3.08 -0.14 -22.05
CA GLN A 90 2.54 -1.02 -21.04
C GLN A 90 2.24 -0.30 -19.72
N ILE A 91 3.19 0.51 -19.22
CA ILE A 91 3.00 1.31 -18.00
C ILE A 91 1.76 2.21 -18.13
N ILE A 92 1.57 2.86 -19.29
CA ILE A 92 0.44 3.76 -19.55
C ILE A 92 -0.88 2.99 -19.66
N ALA A 93 -0.89 1.81 -20.25
CA ALA A 93 -2.08 0.97 -20.38
C ALA A 93 -2.61 0.46 -19.03
N GLU A 94 -1.71 0.23 -18.06
CA GLU A 94 -2.07 -0.25 -16.72
C GLU A 94 -2.68 0.83 -15.81
N VAL A 95 -2.28 2.11 -15.98
CA VAL A 95 -2.80 3.23 -15.17
C VAL A 95 -4.33 3.36 -15.17
N PRO A 96 -5.04 3.39 -16.33
CA PRO A 96 -6.50 3.52 -16.33
C PRO A 96 -7.20 2.30 -15.72
N TYR A 97 -6.66 1.09 -15.91
CA TYR A 97 -7.21 -0.13 -15.32
C TYR A 97 -7.20 -0.05 -13.78
N ILE A 98 -6.06 0.32 -13.20
CA ILE A 98 -5.90 0.44 -11.74
C ILE A 98 -6.73 1.60 -11.19
N PHE A 99 -6.91 2.69 -11.95
CA PHE A 99 -7.75 3.81 -11.56
C PHE A 99 -9.22 3.39 -11.38
N PHE A 100 -9.79 2.68 -12.36
CA PHE A 100 -11.17 2.18 -12.27
C PHE A 100 -11.32 1.11 -11.18
N GLN A 101 -10.37 0.19 -11.07
CA GLN A 101 -10.37 -0.83 -10.02
C GLN A 101 -10.37 -0.21 -8.62
N THR A 102 -9.53 0.81 -8.40
CA THR A 102 -9.48 1.56 -7.14
C THR A 102 -10.81 2.24 -6.85
N GLY A 103 -11.43 2.88 -7.85
CA GLY A 103 -12.74 3.51 -7.70
C GLY A 103 -13.83 2.53 -7.26
N ILE A 104 -13.91 1.36 -7.90
CA ILE A 104 -14.87 0.30 -7.55
C ILE A 104 -14.61 -0.21 -6.12
N PHE A 105 -13.35 -0.41 -5.75
CA PHE A 105 -13.00 -0.90 -4.42
C PHE A 105 -13.42 0.06 -3.29
N ILE A 106 -13.28 1.37 -3.51
CA ILE A 106 -13.69 2.38 -2.52
C ILE A 106 -15.20 2.45 -2.39
N MET A 107 -15.93 2.33 -3.50
CA MET A 107 -17.39 2.32 -3.48
C MET A 107 -17.93 1.21 -2.56
N VAL A 108 -17.22 0.09 -2.47
CA VAL A 108 -17.59 -1.04 -1.59
C VAL A 108 -17.05 -0.87 -0.17
N THR A 109 -15.77 -0.51 -0.02
CA THR A 109 -15.12 -0.48 1.30
C THR A 109 -15.44 0.75 2.13
N TYR A 110 -15.72 1.90 1.51
CA TYR A 110 -16.00 3.12 2.24
C TYR A 110 -17.33 3.05 3.04
N PRO A 111 -18.45 2.55 2.47
CA PRO A 111 -19.66 2.29 3.25
C PRO A 111 -19.48 1.21 4.32
N MET A 112 -18.65 0.20 4.07
CA MET A 112 -18.40 -0.91 5.01
C MET A 112 -17.70 -0.48 6.30
N VAL A 113 -16.95 0.63 6.27
CA VAL A 113 -16.18 1.11 7.43
C VAL A 113 -16.86 2.30 8.15
N GLU A 114 -17.98 2.79 7.63
CA GLU A 114 -18.74 3.91 8.22
C GLU A 114 -17.87 5.14 8.53
N TYR A 115 -16.92 5.45 7.65
CA TYR A 115 -16.18 6.71 7.77
C TYR A 115 -17.12 7.90 7.53
N TYR A 116 -17.01 8.95 8.35
CA TYR A 116 -17.73 10.21 8.15
C TYR A 116 -17.54 10.75 6.73
N GLY A 117 -18.66 11.13 6.09
CA GLY A 117 -18.82 11.58 4.69
C GLY A 117 -18.10 12.88 4.31
N SER A 118 -16.83 13.03 4.69
CA SER A 118 -15.99 14.14 4.27
C SER A 118 -15.30 13.80 2.95
N VAL A 119 -15.55 14.65 1.95
CA VAL A 119 -15.00 14.54 0.59
C VAL A 119 -13.46 14.47 0.60
N TYR A 120 -12.80 15.24 1.47
CA TYR A 120 -11.34 15.23 1.60
C TYR A 120 -10.80 13.83 1.97
N LYS A 121 -11.46 13.14 2.91
CA LYS A 121 -11.01 11.82 3.39
C LYS A 121 -11.19 10.74 2.32
N ILE A 122 -12.25 10.82 1.51
CA ILE A 122 -12.49 9.91 0.39
C ILE A 122 -11.37 10.07 -0.65
N PHE A 123 -11.02 11.31 -1.01
CA PHE A 123 -9.94 11.57 -1.96
C PHE A 123 -8.58 11.09 -1.44
N CYS A 124 -8.29 11.28 -0.17
CA CYS A 124 -7.07 10.77 0.43
C CYS A 124 -7.03 9.23 0.45
N TYR A 125 -8.14 8.57 0.80
CA TYR A 125 -8.24 7.11 0.74
C TYR A 125 -8.05 6.60 -0.69
N PHE A 126 -8.64 7.28 -1.68
CA PHE A 126 -8.46 6.99 -3.10
C PHE A 126 -7.00 7.08 -3.52
N TYR A 127 -6.34 8.18 -3.18
CA TYR A 127 -4.94 8.39 -3.48
C TYR A 127 -4.03 7.31 -2.87
N MET A 128 -4.21 7.02 -1.58
CA MET A 128 -3.39 6.05 -0.85
C MET A 128 -3.55 4.63 -1.39
N MET A 129 -4.78 4.26 -1.76
CA MET A 129 -5.06 2.96 -2.37
C MET A 129 -4.51 2.87 -3.79
N LEU A 130 -4.69 3.92 -4.60
CA LEU A 130 -4.17 4.00 -5.96
C LEU A 130 -2.65 3.84 -6.01
N CYS A 131 -1.91 4.60 -5.19
CA CYS A 131 -0.46 4.52 -5.11
C CYS A 131 0.03 3.14 -4.66
N SER A 132 -0.68 2.51 -3.71
CA SER A 132 -0.33 1.18 -3.22
C SER A 132 -0.50 0.13 -4.32
N LEU A 133 -1.62 0.13 -5.03
CA LEU A 133 -1.88 -0.82 -6.13
C LEU A 133 -0.93 -0.62 -7.32
N LEU A 134 -0.62 0.63 -7.69
CA LEU A 134 0.40 0.92 -8.71
C LEU A 134 1.78 0.38 -8.32
N TYR A 135 2.16 0.55 -7.05
CA TYR A 135 3.41 0.00 -6.52
C TYR A 135 3.46 -1.53 -6.66
N TYR A 136 2.40 -2.24 -6.24
CA TYR A 136 2.33 -3.70 -6.35
C TYR A 136 2.46 -4.15 -7.82
N ASN A 137 1.72 -3.53 -8.75
CA ASN A 137 1.78 -3.88 -10.17
C ASN A 137 3.16 -3.65 -10.81
N TYR A 138 3.74 -2.45 -10.66
CA TYR A 138 5.05 -2.16 -11.25
C TYR A 138 6.16 -3.02 -10.66
N LEU A 139 6.04 -3.39 -9.38
CA LEU A 139 6.98 -4.31 -8.75
C LEU A 139 6.87 -5.72 -9.31
N GLY A 140 5.65 -6.22 -9.54
CA GLY A 140 5.41 -7.51 -10.20
C GLY A 140 6.02 -7.58 -11.61
N MET A 141 5.85 -6.51 -12.40
CA MET A 141 6.45 -6.42 -13.74
C MET A 141 7.98 -6.38 -13.71
N LEU A 142 8.57 -5.65 -12.76
CA LEU A 142 10.03 -5.62 -12.57
C LEU A 142 10.59 -6.99 -12.16
N LEU A 143 9.94 -7.69 -11.23
CA LEU A 143 10.38 -9.01 -10.80
C LEU A 143 10.26 -10.05 -11.92
N MET A 144 9.22 -9.99 -12.74
CA MET A 144 9.09 -10.82 -13.93
C MET A 144 10.26 -10.62 -14.89
N LEU A 145 10.65 -9.37 -15.14
CA LEU A 145 11.74 -9.05 -16.07
C LEU A 145 13.11 -9.56 -15.60
N LEU A 146 13.34 -9.63 -14.29
CA LEU A 146 14.59 -10.15 -13.71
C LEU A 146 14.72 -11.67 -13.89
N THR A 147 13.60 -12.40 -13.83
CA THR A 147 13.56 -13.86 -13.83
C THR A 147 13.07 -14.44 -15.16
N PRO A 148 13.65 -15.53 -15.67
CA PRO A 148 13.24 -16.09 -16.97
C PRO A 148 11.96 -16.94 -16.95
N ASN A 149 11.34 -17.21 -15.79
CA ASN A 149 10.20 -18.12 -15.67
C ASN A 149 9.13 -17.54 -14.72
N TYR A 150 7.85 -17.61 -15.10
CA TYR A 150 6.72 -17.18 -14.26
C TYR A 150 6.72 -17.80 -12.86
N MET A 151 7.10 -19.08 -12.73
CA MET A 151 7.07 -19.76 -11.43
C MET A 151 8.06 -19.13 -10.46
N VAL A 152 9.27 -18.81 -10.95
CA VAL A 152 10.31 -18.17 -10.13
C VAL A 152 9.90 -16.73 -9.80
N ALA A 153 9.32 -16.01 -10.76
CA ALA A 153 8.80 -14.66 -10.55
C ALA A 153 7.71 -14.61 -9.48
N ALA A 154 6.75 -15.56 -9.50
CA ALA A 154 5.67 -15.65 -8.53
C ALA A 154 6.17 -15.96 -7.11
N ILE A 155 7.12 -16.89 -6.98
CA ILE A 155 7.75 -17.23 -5.70
C ILE A 155 8.53 -16.02 -5.15
N LEU A 156 9.30 -15.33 -6.00
CA LEU A 156 10.08 -14.16 -5.58
C LEU A 156 9.16 -12.99 -5.19
N SER A 157 8.09 -12.75 -5.93
CA SER A 157 7.11 -11.69 -5.64
C SER A 157 6.40 -11.93 -4.31
N SER A 158 5.92 -13.16 -4.07
CA SER A 158 5.28 -13.52 -2.80
C SER A 158 6.23 -13.42 -1.61
N ALA A 159 7.48 -13.86 -1.74
CA ALA A 159 8.50 -13.72 -0.70
C ALA A 159 8.80 -12.25 -0.38
N TYR A 160 8.95 -11.41 -1.41
CA TYR A 160 9.20 -9.99 -1.26
C TYR A 160 8.04 -9.26 -0.57
N HIS A 161 6.79 -9.51 -1.00
CA HIS A 161 5.62 -8.92 -0.36
C HIS A 161 5.44 -9.37 1.08
N THR A 162 5.75 -10.63 1.39
CA THR A 162 5.71 -11.16 2.77
C THR A 162 6.76 -10.48 3.66
N MET A 163 7.97 -10.29 3.15
CA MET A 163 9.04 -9.58 3.85
C MET A 163 8.64 -8.13 4.15
N LEU A 164 8.09 -7.41 3.16
CA LEU A 164 7.60 -6.05 3.37
C LEU A 164 6.43 -5.97 4.35
N ASN A 165 5.57 -7.00 4.36
CA ASN A 165 4.47 -7.08 5.30
C ASN A 165 4.97 -7.30 6.74
N LEU A 166 6.05 -8.05 6.94
CA LEU A 166 6.68 -8.18 8.26
C LEU A 166 7.24 -6.84 8.77
N PHE A 167 7.76 -6.00 7.88
CA PHE A 167 8.21 -4.64 8.21
C PHE A 167 7.05 -3.62 8.29
N SER A 168 5.84 -4.01 7.92
CA SER A 168 4.64 -3.22 8.21
C SER A 168 4.36 -3.38 9.70
N GLY A 169 4.66 -2.33 10.48
CA GLY A 169 4.50 -2.28 11.94
C GLY A 169 3.11 -2.62 12.50
N PHE A 170 2.15 -2.96 11.64
CA PHE A 170 0.86 -3.54 12.01
C PHE A 170 0.99 -4.93 12.67
N PHE A 171 1.79 -5.86 12.15
CA PHE A 171 1.90 -7.22 12.71
C PHE A 171 2.70 -7.29 14.03
N ILE A 172 3.47 -6.25 14.33
CA ILE A 172 4.30 -6.14 15.54
C ILE A 172 3.48 -5.64 16.74
N LEU A 173 2.25 -5.16 16.53
CA LEU A 173 1.36 -4.69 17.60
C LEU A 173 0.64 -5.87 18.26
N GLU A 174 1.25 -6.46 19.29
CA GLU A 174 0.52 -7.32 20.23
C GLU A 174 -0.37 -6.45 21.15
N PRO A 175 -1.69 -6.69 21.21
CA PRO A 175 -2.62 -5.88 22.01
C PRO A 175 -2.60 -6.20 23.52
N THR A 176 -1.73 -7.12 24.00
CA THR A 176 -1.92 -7.76 25.32
C THR A 176 -0.72 -7.82 26.25
N ARG A 177 0.37 -7.09 26.00
CA ARG A 177 1.39 -6.89 27.05
C ARG A 177 1.31 -5.50 27.66
N LYS A 178 0.61 -5.44 28.81
CA LYS A 178 0.77 -4.38 29.82
C LYS A 178 2.24 -4.33 30.26
N LEU A 179 3.08 -3.61 29.53
CA LEU A 179 4.39 -3.23 30.02
C LEU A 179 4.19 -2.04 30.97
N ARG A 180 4.10 -2.32 32.28
CA ARG A 180 4.26 -1.31 33.33
C ARG A 180 5.69 -0.75 33.25
N TYR A 181 5.95 0.19 32.34
CA TYR A 181 7.10 1.07 32.47
C TYR A 181 6.65 2.32 33.22
N PHE A 182 7.24 2.52 34.40
CA PHE A 182 7.18 3.76 35.19
C PHE A 182 5.84 4.22 35.79
N GLY A 183 4.89 3.33 36.06
CA GLY A 183 3.75 3.67 36.94
C GLY A 183 2.81 4.77 36.42
N GLU A 184 2.98 5.25 35.19
CA GLU A 184 2.06 6.13 34.48
C GLU A 184 1.41 5.39 33.30
N THR A 185 0.08 5.46 33.22
CA THR A 185 -0.70 4.95 32.09
C THR A 185 -0.51 5.85 30.86
N LYS A 186 0.57 5.63 30.10
CA LYS A 186 0.74 6.32 28.81
C LYS A 186 -0.14 5.67 27.74
N THR A 187 -1.01 6.48 27.15
CA THR A 187 -2.00 6.12 26.12
C THR A 187 -1.37 5.45 24.91
N VAL A 188 -2.08 4.50 24.30
CA VAL A 188 -1.75 3.93 22.99
C VAL A 188 -1.58 5.03 21.94
N ALA A 189 -2.34 6.13 22.02
CA ALA A 189 -2.14 7.31 21.18
C ALA A 189 -0.78 8.02 21.41
N ALA A 190 -0.29 8.07 22.66
CA ALA A 190 1.03 8.62 22.97
C ALA A 190 2.16 7.64 22.60
N PHE A 191 1.91 6.33 22.67
CA PHE A 191 2.83 5.29 22.22
C PHE A 191 2.90 5.21 20.69
N LEU A 192 1.76 5.33 19.99
CA LEU A 192 1.69 5.48 18.54
C LEU A 192 2.33 6.80 18.10
N LYS A 193 2.12 7.91 18.82
CA LYS A 193 2.81 9.18 18.56
C LYS A 193 4.32 9.10 18.85
N HIS A 194 4.76 8.29 19.81
CA HIS A 194 6.17 8.08 20.15
C HIS A 194 6.87 7.04 19.26
N CYS A 195 6.17 6.02 18.77
CA CYS A 195 6.70 4.98 17.87
C CYS A 195 6.55 5.33 16.39
N PHE A 196 5.50 6.06 16.01
CA PHE A 196 5.26 6.49 14.62
C PHE A 196 5.57 7.96 14.37
N GLY A 197 5.69 8.82 15.39
CA GLY A 197 6.34 10.13 15.27
C GLY A 197 5.86 11.01 14.11
N PHE A 198 4.55 11.26 13.98
CA PHE A 198 4.03 12.05 12.87
C PHE A 198 3.17 13.23 13.35
N ASP A 199 3.67 14.45 13.07
CA ASP A 199 2.95 15.72 13.11
C ASP A 199 2.09 15.90 11.84
N HIS A 200 1.05 16.75 11.94
CA HIS A 200 0.12 17.09 10.84
C HIS A 200 0.82 17.49 9.53
N ASP A 201 2.03 18.04 9.59
CA ASP A 201 2.82 18.51 8.44
C ASP A 201 3.40 17.37 7.58
N HIS A 202 3.41 16.15 8.10
CA HIS A 202 3.99 15.00 7.41
C HIS A 202 2.98 14.19 6.58
N LEU A 203 1.68 14.51 6.64
CA LEU A 203 0.68 13.94 5.71
C LEU A 203 1.05 14.24 4.25
N ALA A 204 1.54 15.44 3.98
CA ALA A 204 1.98 15.85 2.64
C ALA A 204 3.27 15.11 2.23
N ILE A 205 4.22 14.96 3.14
CA ILE A 205 5.49 14.25 2.88
C ILE A 205 5.22 12.77 2.59
N THR A 206 4.37 12.12 3.39
CA THR A 206 3.98 10.72 3.15
C THR A 206 3.28 10.56 1.82
N ALA A 207 2.36 11.47 1.46
CA ALA A 207 1.72 11.45 0.15
C ALA A 207 2.74 11.58 -1.00
N ILE A 208 3.69 12.52 -0.91
CA ILE A 208 4.75 12.71 -1.91
C ILE A 208 5.63 11.45 -2.02
N VAL A 209 6.06 10.90 -0.90
CA VAL A 209 6.88 9.68 -0.86
C VAL A 209 6.13 8.50 -1.50
N LEU A 210 4.83 8.36 -1.25
CA LEU A 210 3.97 7.35 -1.87
C LEU A 210 3.79 7.52 -3.38
N ALA A 211 3.82 8.74 -3.92
CA ALA A 211 3.84 8.96 -5.36
C ALA A 211 5.21 8.63 -5.99
N ILE A 212 6.30 8.90 -5.28
CA ILE A 212 7.66 8.65 -5.77
C ILE A 212 7.90 7.14 -5.97
N TYR A 213 7.40 6.29 -5.07
CA TYR A 213 7.63 4.84 -5.15
C TYR A 213 7.16 4.21 -6.49
N PRO A 214 5.89 4.34 -6.93
CA PRO A 214 5.44 3.83 -8.22
C PRO A 214 6.25 4.37 -9.40
N ILE A 215 6.58 5.67 -9.39
CA ILE A 215 7.37 6.31 -10.45
C ILE A 215 8.79 5.73 -10.51
N ALA A 216 9.41 5.53 -9.35
CA ALA A 216 10.73 4.91 -9.26
C ALA A 216 10.72 3.47 -9.80
N PHE A 217 9.75 2.65 -9.42
CA PHE A 217 9.63 1.27 -9.93
C PHE A 217 9.30 1.23 -11.43
N ALA A 218 8.44 2.11 -11.93
CA ALA A 218 8.17 2.25 -13.36
C ALA A 218 9.43 2.64 -14.15
N SER A 219 10.23 3.60 -13.64
CA SER A 219 11.48 4.02 -14.26
C SER A 219 12.55 2.92 -14.24
N LEU A 220 12.61 2.13 -13.16
CA LEU A 220 13.47 0.96 -13.06
C LEU A 220 13.05 -0.09 -14.09
N PHE A 221 11.76 -0.43 -14.16
CA PHE A 221 11.24 -1.37 -15.16
C PHE A 221 11.62 -0.96 -16.59
N ALA A 222 11.42 0.31 -16.96
CA ALA A 222 11.83 0.83 -18.25
C ALA A 222 13.37 0.74 -18.45
N SER A 223 14.17 1.04 -17.43
CA SER A 223 15.63 0.94 -17.52
C SER A 223 16.11 -0.50 -17.70
N PHE A 224 15.52 -1.45 -16.97
CA PHE A 224 15.87 -2.86 -17.05
C PHE A 224 15.51 -3.47 -18.41
N ILE A 225 14.39 -3.09 -19.03
CA ILE A 225 14.00 -3.65 -20.33
C ILE A 225 14.97 -3.23 -21.45
N GLY A 226 15.52 -2.00 -21.33
CA GLY A 226 16.54 -1.49 -22.24
C GLY A 226 17.92 -2.13 -22.01
N ARG A 227 18.30 -2.34 -20.75
CA ARG A 227 19.63 -2.81 -20.33
C ARG A 227 19.85 -4.32 -20.46
N LEU A 228 18.79 -5.12 -20.41
CA LEU A 228 18.94 -6.57 -20.56
C LEU A 228 19.36 -6.90 -22.00
N ASN A 229 20.57 -7.47 -22.14
CA ASN A 229 21.15 -7.89 -23.41
C ASN A 229 20.83 -9.37 -23.61
N PHE A 230 19.81 -9.62 -24.44
CA PHE A 230 19.12 -10.90 -24.59
C PHE A 230 19.76 -11.87 -25.60
N GLN A 231 21.09 -11.83 -25.79
CA GLN A 231 21.76 -12.76 -26.71
C GLN A 231 22.08 -14.14 -26.10
N ARG A 232 21.78 -14.37 -24.82
CA ARG A 232 22.21 -15.61 -24.12
C ARG A 232 21.23 -16.09 -23.04
N ARG A 233 19.94 -16.07 -23.33
CA ARG A 233 18.92 -16.79 -22.55
C ARG A 233 17.99 -17.52 -23.50
#